data_AF-A0A7C4TF87-F1
#
_entry.id   AF-A0A7C4TF87-F1
#
_cell.length_a   1.000
_cell.length_b   1.000
_cell.length_c   1.000
_cell.angle_alpha   90.00
_cell.angle_beta   90.00
_cell.angle_gamma   90.00
#
_symmetry.space_group_name_H-M   'P 1'
#
loop_
_entity.id
_entity.type
_entity.pdbx_description
1 polymer ?
#
loop_
_entity_poly.entity_id
_entity_poly.type
_entity_poly.pdbx_seq_one_letter_code
_entity_poly.pdbx_strand_id
1 'polypeptide(L)'
;MDVHLDGHDLPVDAEERGAADGCEHGTTSRIGGAHSAPTWSGGRRAATSTACRSYGWGTTAPATASSTDPAEDGGYPRAVPWHVNGFVASLGHYSPGTRRAYEHDVREFVTWAERGGCPEPADADRRVLRRYLGYLTTRGFARRSIARKVAAVRGYLRYLHRTGELPEDPGRALRTPKGESRLPRVPRATETTAVLDAAAARVEELPGEGDDRVAGALARRDLAVLEVLYGAGLRVSECCG
;
A
#
# COMPACT_ATOMS: atom_id res chain seq x y z
N MET A 1 3.58 -65.49 -35.83
CA MET A 1 4.22 -65.23 -34.53
C MET A 1 3.48 -64.03 -33.94
N ASP A 2 2.22 -64.13 -33.50
CA ASP A 2 1.61 -65.03 -32.51
C ASP A 2 2.33 -65.06 -31.17
N VAL A 3 1.90 -64.17 -30.26
CA VAL A 3 1.30 -64.41 -28.91
C VAL A 3 1.09 -63.03 -28.29
N HIS A 4 -0.10 -62.42 -28.23
CA HIS A 4 -1.25 -62.65 -27.34
C HIS A 4 -0.88 -63.03 -25.90
N LEU A 5 -1.17 -62.13 -24.93
CA LEU A 5 -2.08 -62.39 -23.80
C LEU A 5 -2.40 -61.09 -23.02
N ASP A 6 -3.71 -60.87 -22.87
CA ASP A 6 -4.44 -60.02 -21.91
C ASP A 6 -4.01 -60.28 -20.45
N GLY A 7 -4.26 -59.48 -19.42
CA GLY A 7 -5.36 -58.57 -19.06
C GLY A 7 -5.54 -58.64 -17.52
N HIS A 8 -6.54 -57.93 -16.98
CA HIS A 8 -7.00 -57.90 -15.56
C HIS A 8 -6.08 -57.20 -14.54
N ASP A 9 -6.54 -56.49 -13.51
CA ASP A 9 -7.84 -55.94 -13.08
C ASP A 9 -7.51 -54.99 -11.88
N LEU A 10 -8.51 -54.26 -11.42
CA LEU A 10 -8.49 -53.16 -10.45
C LEU A 10 -8.29 -53.62 -8.96
N PRO A 11 -8.81 -52.91 -7.92
CA PRO A 11 -8.10 -52.03 -6.99
C PRO A 11 -8.23 -52.49 -5.51
N VAL A 12 -7.52 -51.87 -4.55
CA VAL A 12 -8.00 -51.81 -3.14
C VAL A 12 -7.18 -50.79 -2.32
N ASP A 13 -7.88 -49.78 -1.77
CA ASP A 13 -8.03 -49.45 -0.34
C ASP A 13 -6.99 -50.00 0.65
N ALA A 14 -6.68 -49.42 1.80
CA ALA A 14 -7.00 -48.22 2.55
C ALA A 14 -6.19 -48.39 3.86
N GLU A 15 -6.14 -47.34 4.69
CA GLU A 15 -6.02 -47.49 6.16
C GLU A 15 -4.68 -48.04 6.71
N GLU A 16 -4.13 -47.64 7.86
CA GLU A 16 -4.43 -46.67 8.90
C GLU A 16 -3.32 -46.81 9.97
N ARG A 17 -3.29 -45.86 10.93
CA ARG A 17 -2.72 -45.97 12.30
C ARG A 17 -1.18 -45.93 12.45
N GLY A 18 -0.59 -45.29 13.46
CA GLY A 18 -1.06 -44.63 14.69
C GLY A 18 0.00 -43.61 15.15
N ALA A 19 -0.29 -42.56 15.94
CA ALA A 19 -0.61 -42.56 17.38
C ALA A 19 0.45 -43.33 18.19
N ALA A 20 1.08 -42.85 19.26
CA ALA A 20 0.90 -41.75 20.22
C ALA A 20 2.33 -41.27 20.62
N ASP A 21 2.63 -40.34 21.52
CA ASP A 21 2.20 -40.26 22.92
C ASP A 21 2.88 -39.05 23.61
N GLY A 22 2.36 -38.63 24.76
CA GLY A 22 3.17 -37.94 25.78
C GLY A 22 2.69 -36.57 26.27
N CYS A 23 1.70 -36.57 27.17
CA CYS A 23 1.56 -35.55 28.21
C CYS A 23 2.76 -35.63 29.18
N GLU A 24 3.11 -34.53 29.85
CA GLU A 24 3.00 -34.37 31.32
C GLU A 24 3.70 -33.09 31.84
N HIS A 25 2.89 -32.30 32.57
CA HIS A 25 3.14 -31.54 33.81
C HIS A 25 4.47 -30.80 34.08
N GLY A 26 4.34 -29.51 34.41
CA GLY A 26 5.37 -28.73 35.10
C GLY A 26 4.80 -27.43 35.70
N THR A 27 4.45 -27.48 36.99
CA THR A 27 4.01 -26.37 37.85
C THR A 27 5.20 -25.68 38.52
N THR A 28 5.02 -24.41 38.93
CA THR A 28 5.92 -23.50 39.69
C THR A 28 6.98 -22.79 38.82
N SER A 29 7.31 -21.50 38.96
CA SER A 29 7.48 -20.72 40.19
C SER A 29 7.30 -19.22 39.96
N ARG A 30 6.97 -18.55 41.07
CA ARG A 30 6.69 -17.14 41.31
C ARG A 30 7.98 -16.43 41.72
N ILE A 31 8.41 -15.41 40.96
CA ILE A 31 9.36 -14.35 41.38
C ILE A 31 8.99 -13.13 40.51
N GLY A 32 8.49 -11.99 40.98
CA GLY A 32 9.02 -11.14 42.05
C GLY A 32 9.94 -10.08 41.43
N GLY A 33 9.41 -8.92 41.04
CA GLY A 33 10.20 -7.86 40.38
C GLY A 33 9.40 -6.59 40.11
N ALA A 34 9.07 -5.88 41.19
CA ALA A 34 8.48 -4.55 41.15
C ALA A 34 9.54 -3.51 40.76
N HIS A 35 9.33 -2.79 39.67
CA HIS A 35 10.04 -1.54 39.37
C HIS A 35 9.04 -0.46 38.98
N SER A 36 8.63 0.29 40.00
CA SER A 36 8.40 1.74 40.03
C SER A 36 8.09 2.45 38.71
N ALA A 37 6.82 2.86 38.60
CA ALA A 37 6.36 3.91 37.70
C ALA A 37 6.97 5.28 38.10
N PRO A 38 7.38 6.12 37.13
CA PRO A 38 7.60 7.53 37.41
C PRO A 38 6.25 8.26 37.53
N THR A 39 6.01 8.81 38.71
CA THR A 39 4.92 9.75 39.00
C THR A 39 5.15 11.04 38.24
N TRP A 40 4.37 11.30 37.20
CA TRP A 40 4.32 12.61 36.55
C TRP A 40 3.20 13.43 37.17
N SER A 41 3.57 14.26 38.14
CA SER A 41 2.74 15.28 38.75
C SER A 41 2.80 16.56 37.93
N GLY A 42 1.64 17.08 37.53
CA GLY A 42 1.46 18.51 37.30
C GLY A 42 1.03 18.90 35.88
N GLY A 43 -0.12 19.57 35.78
CA GLY A 43 -0.41 20.47 34.67
C GLY A 43 -1.65 20.16 33.84
N ARG A 44 -2.83 20.12 34.47
CA ARG A 44 -4.11 20.28 33.76
C ARG A 44 -4.13 21.63 33.04
N ARG A 45 -4.31 21.62 31.72
CA ARG A 45 -5.12 22.62 31.00
C ARG A 45 -5.99 21.89 29.99
N ALA A 46 -7.29 21.99 30.22
CA ALA A 46 -8.34 21.48 29.37
C ALA A 46 -8.32 22.25 28.05
N ALA A 47 -8.13 21.55 26.94
CA ALA A 47 -8.61 22.00 25.65
C ALA A 47 -10.00 21.38 25.48
N THR A 48 -11.00 22.24 25.40
CA THR A 48 -12.42 21.91 25.32
C THR A 48 -12.64 21.01 24.11
N SER A 49 -12.89 19.73 24.39
CA SER A 49 -13.38 18.76 23.42
C SER A 49 -14.77 19.23 22.99
N THR A 50 -14.84 19.91 21.86
CA THR A 50 -16.11 20.12 21.17
C THR A 50 -16.59 18.74 20.73
N ALA A 51 -17.71 18.34 21.34
CA ALA A 51 -18.50 17.15 21.13
C ALA A 51 -18.25 16.44 19.80
N CYS A 52 -17.65 15.24 19.90
CA CYS A 52 -17.72 14.22 18.87
C CYS A 52 -19.19 13.81 18.74
N ARG A 53 -19.91 14.45 17.81
CA ARG A 53 -21.30 14.07 17.49
C ARG A 53 -21.29 12.60 17.11
N SER A 54 -22.09 11.82 17.83
CA SER A 54 -22.37 10.43 17.50
C SER A 54 -23.14 10.40 16.18
N TYR A 55 -22.43 10.28 15.06
CA TYR A 55 -23.10 9.97 13.79
C TYR A 55 -23.46 8.49 13.79
N GLY A 56 -24.69 8.22 14.24
CA GLY A 56 -25.43 7.00 14.04
C GLY A 56 -25.75 6.84 12.56
N TRP A 57 -25.56 5.63 12.06
CA TRP A 57 -25.80 5.28 10.67
C TRP A 57 -27.28 4.89 10.61
N GLY A 58 -28.13 5.82 10.17
CA GLY A 58 -29.58 5.63 10.12
C GLY A 58 -30.31 6.80 9.43
N THR A 59 -30.99 6.43 8.35
CA THR A 59 -31.88 7.07 7.37
C THR A 59 -32.55 8.46 7.61
N THR A 60 -32.79 9.12 6.46
CA THR A 60 -33.79 10.16 6.06
C THR A 60 -33.46 11.66 6.20
N ALA A 61 -33.49 12.34 5.05
CA ALA A 61 -33.59 13.80 4.85
C ALA A 61 -35.07 14.24 4.76
N PRO A 62 -35.40 15.53 4.55
CA PRO A 62 -34.69 16.79 4.85
C PRO A 62 -35.50 17.69 5.80
N ALA A 63 -34.85 18.63 6.49
CA ALA A 63 -35.55 19.75 7.13
C ALA A 63 -34.93 21.07 6.67
N THR A 64 -35.70 21.82 5.89
CA THR A 64 -35.48 23.23 5.60
C THR A 64 -35.70 24.05 6.87
N ALA A 65 -34.68 24.77 7.32
CA ALA A 65 -34.83 25.89 8.23
C ALA A 65 -33.98 27.05 7.71
N SER A 66 -34.67 28.00 7.09
CA SER A 66 -34.18 29.36 6.88
C SER A 66 -34.34 30.14 8.18
N SER A 67 -33.24 30.66 8.71
CA SER A 67 -33.25 31.81 9.63
C SER A 67 -32.02 32.66 9.36
N THR A 68 -32.27 33.84 8.82
CA THR A 68 -31.33 34.95 8.76
C THR A 68 -31.31 35.63 10.12
N ASP A 69 -30.13 35.75 10.73
CA ASP A 69 -29.80 36.90 11.57
C ASP A 69 -28.29 37.20 11.46
N PRO A 70 -27.86 38.47 11.51
CA PRO A 70 -26.49 38.88 11.19
C PRO A 70 -25.62 39.09 12.44
N ALA A 71 -24.31 38.93 12.22
CA ALA A 71 -23.18 39.37 13.06
C ALA A 71 -22.89 38.60 14.36
N GLU A 72 -21.83 37.79 14.34
CA GLU A 72 -20.62 37.99 15.20
C GLU A 72 -19.39 37.34 14.50
N ASP A 73 -18.30 38.12 14.37
CA ASP A 73 -16.98 37.72 13.85
C ASP A 73 -16.26 36.76 14.80
N GLY A 74 -16.75 35.52 14.87
CA GLY A 74 -16.10 34.38 15.50
C GLY A 74 -15.91 33.30 14.46
N GLY A 75 -14.85 33.43 13.63
CA GLY A 75 -14.62 32.63 12.43
C GLY A 75 -14.81 31.13 12.63
N TYR A 76 -15.99 30.62 12.23
CA TYR A 76 -16.16 29.21 11.94
C TYR A 76 -15.12 28.84 10.88
N PRO A 77 -14.33 27.76 11.07
CA PRO A 77 -13.43 27.30 10.03
C PRO A 77 -14.29 27.08 8.79
N ARG A 78 -14.08 27.92 7.78
CA ARG A 78 -14.69 27.75 6.47
C ARG A 78 -14.33 26.34 6.02
N ALA A 79 -15.33 25.58 5.58
CA ALA A 79 -15.14 24.27 5.00
C ALA A 79 -13.92 24.27 4.08
N VAL A 80 -12.85 23.57 4.49
CA VAL A 80 -11.60 23.53 3.71
C VAL A 80 -11.71 22.33 2.78
N PRO A 81 -11.76 22.51 1.45
CA PRO A 81 -11.81 21.37 0.53
C PRO A 81 -10.49 20.59 0.61
N TRP A 82 -10.52 19.31 0.21
CA TRP A 82 -9.34 18.43 0.22
C TRP A 82 -8.15 18.86 -0.65
N HIS A 83 -8.13 20.03 -1.29
CA HIS A 83 -6.99 20.69 -1.97
C HIS A 83 -5.76 19.82 -2.36
N VAL A 84 -5.98 18.73 -3.11
CA VAL A 84 -4.91 17.75 -3.40
C VAL A 84 -3.83 18.35 -4.30
N ASN A 85 -4.21 19.27 -5.19
CA ASN A 85 -3.30 19.88 -6.16
C ASN A 85 -2.17 20.69 -5.48
N GLY A 86 -2.45 21.38 -4.37
CA GLY A 86 -1.42 22.10 -3.63
C GLY A 86 -0.37 21.17 -3.04
N PHE A 87 -0.81 20.02 -2.50
CA PHE A 87 0.11 18.98 -2.06
C PHE A 87 0.96 18.43 -3.21
N VAL A 88 0.35 18.12 -4.36
CA VAL A 88 1.06 17.60 -5.54
C VAL A 88 2.13 18.58 -6.03
N ALA A 89 1.84 19.88 -6.04
CA ALA A 89 2.80 20.92 -6.38
C ALA A 89 3.99 20.95 -5.39
N SER A 90 3.74 20.71 -4.09
CA SER A 90 4.79 20.64 -3.08
C SER A 90 5.75 19.44 -3.23
N LEU A 91 5.37 18.42 -4.01
CA LEU A 91 6.18 17.23 -4.31
C LEU A 91 7.17 17.47 -5.48
N GLY A 92 7.60 18.71 -5.70
CA GLY A 92 8.52 19.11 -6.78
C GLY A 92 9.82 18.29 -6.83
N HIS A 93 10.32 17.89 -5.67
CA HIS A 93 11.58 17.16 -5.49
C HIS A 93 11.49 15.64 -5.74
N TYR A 94 10.29 15.09 -5.91
CA TYR A 94 10.11 13.67 -6.23
C TYR A 94 10.06 13.43 -7.74
N SER A 95 10.41 12.21 -8.16
CA SER A 95 10.25 11.77 -9.56
C SER A 95 8.80 11.88 -10.03
N PRO A 96 8.54 12.07 -11.33
CA PRO A 96 7.18 12.14 -11.88
C PRO A 96 6.32 10.90 -11.53
N GLY A 97 6.93 9.72 -11.54
CA GLY A 97 6.25 8.47 -11.17
C GLY A 97 5.84 8.44 -9.69
N THR A 98 6.73 8.86 -8.80
CA THR A 98 6.43 8.97 -7.36
C THR A 98 5.33 9.99 -7.09
N ARG A 99 5.37 11.15 -7.76
CA ARG A 99 4.34 12.19 -7.64
C ARG A 99 2.97 11.67 -8.06
N ARG A 100 2.86 11.02 -9.22
CA ARG A 100 1.60 10.39 -9.70
C ARG A 100 1.08 9.33 -8.74
N ALA A 101 1.97 8.50 -8.20
CA ALA A 101 1.60 7.46 -7.24
C ALA A 101 1.03 8.06 -5.94
N TYR A 102 1.63 9.14 -5.43
CA TYR A 102 1.20 9.82 -4.21
C TYR A 102 -0.11 10.57 -4.42
N GLU A 103 -0.24 11.27 -5.55
CA GLU A 103 -1.49 11.91 -5.95
C GLU A 103 -2.64 10.91 -5.97
N HIS A 104 -2.46 9.80 -6.68
CA HIS A 104 -3.48 8.76 -6.80
C HIS A 104 -3.89 8.20 -5.44
N ASP A 105 -2.91 7.87 -4.58
CA ASP A 105 -3.20 7.34 -3.24
C ASP A 105 -3.95 8.34 -2.36
N VAL A 106 -3.60 9.63 -2.43
CA VAL A 106 -4.29 10.68 -1.67
C VAL A 106 -5.71 10.87 -2.18
N ARG A 107 -5.92 10.91 -3.50
CA ARG A 107 -7.29 11.01 -4.07
C ARG A 107 -8.16 9.82 -3.66
N GLU A 108 -7.62 8.61 -3.65
CA GLU A 108 -8.35 7.42 -3.18
C GLU A 108 -8.74 7.53 -1.70
N PHE A 109 -7.82 8.04 -0.86
CA PHE A 109 -8.12 8.32 0.54
C PHE A 109 -9.22 9.37 0.70
N VAL A 110 -9.16 10.48 -0.04
CA VAL A 110 -10.17 11.54 -0.03
C VAL A 110 -11.55 10.98 -0.39
N THR A 111 -11.65 10.26 -1.51
CA THR A 111 -12.91 9.63 -1.93
C THR A 111 -13.44 8.65 -0.88
N TRP A 112 -12.55 7.89 -0.24
CA TRP A 112 -12.94 6.99 0.85
C TRP A 112 -13.44 7.76 2.09
N ALA A 113 -12.78 8.87 2.44
CA ALA A 113 -13.14 9.70 3.59
C ALA A 113 -14.49 10.41 3.39
N GLU A 114 -14.71 11.00 2.21
CA GLU A 114 -15.97 11.64 1.83
C GLU A 114 -17.15 10.66 1.91
N ARG A 115 -16.98 9.45 1.36
CA ARG A 115 -17.98 8.36 1.48
C ARG A 115 -18.20 7.91 2.92
N GLY A 116 -17.22 8.11 3.79
CA GLY A 116 -17.27 7.81 5.22
C GLY A 116 -17.91 8.91 6.07
N GLY A 117 -18.41 9.99 5.46
CA GLY A 117 -19.00 11.14 6.16
C GLY A 117 -17.97 12.15 6.65
N CYS A 118 -16.77 12.16 6.08
CA CYS A 118 -15.71 13.14 6.36
C CYS A 118 -15.56 14.04 5.12
N PRO A 119 -16.42 15.06 4.94
CA PRO A 119 -16.36 15.96 3.80
C PRO A 119 -15.09 16.83 3.79
N GLU A 120 -14.43 17.03 4.93
CA GLU A 120 -13.29 17.93 5.06
C GLU A 120 -12.05 17.27 5.69
N PRO A 121 -10.84 17.79 5.44
CA PRO A 121 -9.62 17.31 6.08
C PRO A 121 -9.65 17.38 7.61
N ALA A 122 -10.37 18.36 8.17
CA ALA A 122 -10.51 18.52 9.62
C ALA A 122 -11.25 17.34 10.27
N ASP A 123 -12.08 16.62 9.51
CA ASP A 123 -12.80 15.44 9.99
C ASP A 123 -11.91 14.19 10.05
N ALA A 124 -10.73 14.19 9.40
CA ALA A 124 -9.81 13.05 9.37
C ALA A 124 -8.97 12.92 10.64
N ASP A 125 -9.66 12.70 11.76
CA ASP A 125 -9.04 12.45 13.05
C ASP A 125 -8.32 11.08 13.11
N ARG A 126 -7.65 10.83 14.24
CA ARG A 126 -6.94 9.56 14.47
C ARG A 126 -7.85 8.33 14.34
N ARG A 127 -9.15 8.43 14.63
CA ARG A 127 -10.11 7.32 14.54
C ARG A 127 -10.42 7.01 13.08
N VAL A 128 -10.65 8.02 12.25
CA VAL A 128 -10.84 7.90 10.80
C VAL A 128 -9.60 7.27 10.16
N LEU A 129 -8.41 7.75 10.52
CA LEU A 129 -7.15 7.19 10.00
C LEU A 129 -6.92 5.72 10.37
N ARG A 130 -7.30 5.29 11.58
CA ARG A 130 -7.29 3.86 11.96
C ARG A 130 -8.32 3.05 11.17
N ARG A 131 -9.50 3.62 10.92
CA ARG A 131 -10.53 2.97 10.09
C ARG A 131 -10.05 2.79 8.65
N TYR A 132 -9.32 3.76 8.10
CA TYR A 132 -8.71 3.66 6.77
C TYR A 132 -7.70 2.51 6.69
N LEU A 133 -6.84 2.36 7.70
CA LEU A 133 -5.93 1.20 7.80
C LEU A 133 -6.68 -0.14 7.85
N GLY A 134 -7.76 -0.20 8.63
CA GLY A 134 -8.65 -1.36 8.66
C GLY A 134 -9.25 -1.66 7.29
N TYR A 135 -9.80 -0.65 6.62
CA TYR A 135 -10.32 -0.75 5.26
C TYR A 135 -9.30 -1.32 4.27
N LEU A 136 -8.07 -0.78 4.24
CA LEU A 136 -7.02 -1.27 3.35
C LEU A 136 -6.66 -2.74 3.63
N THR A 137 -6.67 -3.14 4.90
CA THR A 137 -6.38 -4.51 5.30
C THR A 137 -7.52 -5.46 4.89
N THR A 138 -8.77 -5.09 5.16
CA THR A 138 -9.96 -5.88 4.80
C THR A 138 -10.14 -6.01 3.29
N ARG A 139 -9.68 -5.02 2.51
CA ARG A 139 -9.66 -5.08 1.03
C ARG A 139 -8.54 -5.94 0.45
N GLY A 140 -7.68 -6.53 1.29
CA GLY A 140 -6.63 -7.45 0.85
C GLY A 140 -5.46 -6.77 0.15
N PHE A 141 -5.23 -5.47 0.37
CA PHE A 141 -4.07 -4.80 -0.22
C PHE A 141 -2.76 -5.42 0.30
N ALA A 142 -1.80 -5.61 -0.61
CA ALA A 142 -0.45 -6.04 -0.23
C ALA A 142 0.17 -5.06 0.79
N ARG A 143 0.92 -5.58 1.77
CA ARG A 143 1.58 -4.78 2.83
C ARG A 143 2.38 -3.59 2.27
N ARG A 144 3.09 -3.78 1.15
CA ARG A 144 3.84 -2.72 0.46
C ARG A 144 2.93 -1.62 -0.09
N SER A 145 1.78 -1.98 -0.62
CA SER A 145 0.76 -1.04 -1.10
C SER A 145 0.15 -0.25 0.06
N ILE A 146 -0.19 -0.93 1.16
CA ILE A 146 -0.67 -0.27 2.40
C ILE A 146 0.39 0.73 2.88
N ALA A 147 1.67 0.33 2.91
CA ALA A 147 2.74 1.20 3.36
C ALA A 147 2.89 2.46 2.51
N ARG A 148 2.83 2.32 1.18
CA ARG A 148 2.88 3.46 0.25
C ARG A 148 1.69 4.40 0.42
N LYS A 149 0.46 3.85 0.47
CA LYS A 149 -0.77 4.62 0.66
C LYS A 149 -0.74 5.42 1.97
N VAL A 150 -0.35 4.77 3.06
CA VAL A 150 -0.22 5.43 4.37
C VAL A 150 0.86 6.51 4.36
N ALA A 151 1.99 6.28 3.68
CA ALA A 151 3.03 7.29 3.55
C ALA A 151 2.54 8.51 2.77
N ALA A 152 1.79 8.31 1.68
CA ALA A 152 1.19 9.39 0.89
C ALA A 152 0.19 10.22 1.72
N VAL A 153 -0.76 9.55 2.39
CA VAL A 153 -1.75 10.21 3.27
C VAL A 153 -1.08 10.97 4.41
N ARG A 154 -0.06 10.38 5.07
CA ARG A 154 0.70 11.06 6.13
C ARG A 154 1.44 12.29 5.59
N GLY A 155 2.04 12.18 4.40
CA GLY A 155 2.71 13.31 3.75
C GLY A 155 1.74 14.45 3.44
N TYR A 156 0.54 14.10 2.98
CA TYR A 156 -0.54 15.04 2.69
C TYR A 156 -1.07 15.75 3.95
N LEU A 157 -1.41 15.02 5.01
CA LEU A 157 -1.88 15.62 6.28
C LEU A 157 -0.83 16.53 6.92
N ARG A 158 0.45 16.14 6.83
CA ARG A 158 1.57 17.00 7.25
C ARG A 158 1.70 18.25 6.39
N TYR A 159 1.45 18.15 5.08
CA TYR A 159 1.42 19.31 4.20
C TYR A 159 0.32 20.28 4.64
N LEU A 160 -0.90 19.81 4.87
CA LEU A 160 -2.02 20.63 5.33
C LEU A 160 -1.73 21.33 6.65
N HIS A 161 -1.15 20.61 7.61
CA HIS A 161 -0.74 21.21 8.87
C HIS A 161 0.32 22.30 8.67
N ARG A 162 1.33 22.04 7.84
CA ARG A 162 2.40 23.01 7.54
C ARG A 162 1.88 24.26 6.82
N THR A 163 0.85 24.14 5.99
CA THR A 163 0.23 25.26 5.29
C THR A 163 -0.86 25.97 6.10
N GLY A 164 -1.11 25.54 7.34
CA GLY A 164 -2.10 26.14 8.24
C GLY A 164 -3.55 25.74 7.94
N GLU A 165 -3.79 24.77 7.06
CA GLU A 165 -5.14 24.25 6.78
C GLU A 165 -5.64 23.30 7.89
N LEU A 166 -4.71 22.70 8.64
CA LEU A 166 -5.02 21.93 9.85
C LEU A 166 -4.28 22.48 11.07
N PRO A 167 -4.96 22.61 12.23
CA PRO A 167 -4.33 23.06 13.47
C PRO A 167 -3.34 22.03 14.03
N GLU A 168 -3.57 20.74 13.77
CA GLU A 168 -2.74 19.63 14.25
C GLU A 168 -2.46 18.62 13.11
N ASP A 169 -1.40 17.80 13.25
CA ASP A 169 -1.09 16.69 12.33
C ASP A 169 -1.63 15.35 12.87
N PRO A 170 -2.84 14.91 12.46
CA PRO A 170 -3.38 13.60 12.85
C PRO A 170 -2.59 12.43 12.22
N GLY A 171 -1.91 12.69 11.10
CA GLY A 171 -1.08 11.73 10.38
C GLY A 171 0.14 11.27 11.16
N ARG A 172 0.60 12.02 12.18
CA ARG A 172 1.69 11.60 13.07
C ARG A 172 1.38 10.30 13.83
N ALA A 173 0.10 10.02 14.07
CA ALA A 173 -0.34 8.80 14.75
C ALA A 173 -0.44 7.57 13.83
N LEU A 174 -0.36 7.75 12.50
CA LEU A 174 -0.36 6.65 11.53
C LEU A 174 0.95 5.88 11.61
N ARG A 175 0.90 4.72 12.26
CA ARG A 175 1.98 3.73 12.19
C ARG A 175 1.76 2.84 10.98
N THR A 176 2.66 2.97 10.01
CA THR A 176 2.73 2.04 8.89
C THR A 176 3.14 0.66 9.40
N PRO A 177 2.44 -0.43 9.05
CA PRO A 177 2.93 -1.77 9.30
C PRO A 177 4.31 -1.91 8.66
N LYS A 178 5.36 -2.21 9.45
CA LYS A 178 6.66 -2.60 8.88
C LYS A 178 6.45 -3.91 8.15
N GLY A 179 6.34 -3.84 6.83
CA GLY A 179 6.34 -5.03 6.00
C GLY A 179 7.73 -5.66 6.00
N GLU A 180 7.78 -6.99 6.00
CA GLU A 180 9.01 -7.70 5.62
C GLU A 180 9.40 -7.26 4.20
N SER A 181 10.50 -6.54 4.10
CA SER A 181 11.09 -6.21 2.82
C SER A 181 11.77 -7.46 2.28
N ARG A 182 11.09 -8.22 1.42
CA ARG A 182 11.80 -9.15 0.54
C ARG A 182 12.53 -8.32 -0.51
N LEU A 183 13.85 -8.40 -0.49
CA LEU A 183 14.69 -7.92 -1.59
C LEU A 183 14.25 -8.66 -2.86
N PRO A 184 14.08 -7.96 -3.99
CA PRO A 184 13.93 -8.63 -5.27
C PRO A 184 15.07 -9.64 -5.45
N ARG A 185 14.73 -10.82 -5.97
CA ARG A 185 15.76 -11.81 -6.32
C ARG A 185 16.62 -11.18 -7.43
N VAL A 186 17.92 -11.09 -7.18
CA VAL A 186 18.88 -10.71 -8.21
C VAL A 186 19.14 -11.94 -9.08
N PRO A 187 19.00 -11.85 -10.42
CA PRO A 187 19.37 -12.93 -11.32
C PRO A 187 20.84 -13.32 -11.11
N ARG A 188 21.15 -14.62 -11.16
CA ARG A 188 22.55 -15.06 -11.19
C ARG A 188 23.17 -14.70 -12.54
N ALA A 189 24.49 -14.54 -12.58
CA ALA A 189 25.21 -14.30 -13.83
C ALA A 189 24.82 -15.30 -14.93
N THR A 190 24.71 -16.58 -14.58
CA THR A 190 24.29 -17.65 -15.51
C THR A 190 22.87 -17.47 -16.05
N GLU A 191 21.95 -16.92 -15.26
CA GLU A 191 20.58 -16.66 -15.68
C GLU A 191 20.52 -15.45 -16.62
N THR A 192 21.31 -14.41 -16.34
CA THR A 192 21.47 -13.27 -17.23
C THR A 192 22.10 -13.67 -18.56
N THR A 193 23.18 -14.47 -18.52
CA THR A 193 23.83 -15.01 -19.72
C THR A 193 22.84 -15.85 -20.54
N ALA A 194 22.08 -16.74 -19.91
CA ALA A 194 21.07 -17.55 -20.61
C ALA A 194 19.99 -16.70 -21.32
N VAL A 195 19.59 -15.58 -20.72
CA VAL A 195 18.63 -14.64 -21.35
C VAL A 195 19.25 -13.93 -22.55
N LEU A 196 20.52 -13.51 -22.46
CA LEU A 196 21.24 -12.87 -23.56
C LEU A 196 21.49 -13.85 -24.71
N ASP A 197 21.93 -15.08 -24.40
CA ASP A 197 22.17 -16.13 -25.38
C ASP A 197 20.87 -16.51 -26.11
N ALA A 198 19.75 -16.61 -25.39
CA ALA A 198 18.45 -16.87 -26.00
C ALA A 198 18.00 -15.72 -26.93
N ALA A 199 18.28 -14.46 -26.57
CA ALA A 199 18.00 -13.32 -27.43
C ALA A 199 18.90 -13.30 -28.68
N ALA A 200 20.17 -13.67 -28.54
CA ALA A 200 21.11 -13.80 -29.66
C ALA A 200 20.68 -14.92 -30.63
N ALA A 201 20.33 -16.10 -30.11
CA ALA A 201 19.80 -17.19 -30.93
C ALA A 201 18.53 -16.76 -31.69
N ARG A 202 17.65 -15.97 -31.06
CA ARG A 202 16.46 -15.44 -31.72
C ARG A 202 16.77 -14.51 -32.90
N VAL A 203 17.87 -13.77 -32.84
CA VAL A 203 18.37 -12.95 -33.96
C VAL A 203 18.86 -13.84 -35.10
N GLU A 204 19.54 -14.95 -34.79
CA GLU A 204 20.02 -15.90 -35.79
C GLU A 204 18.87 -16.61 -36.51
N GLU A 205 17.82 -17.00 -35.77
CA GLU A 205 16.59 -17.59 -36.34
C GLU A 205 15.80 -16.63 -37.23
N LEU A 206 15.96 -15.31 -37.03
CA LEU A 206 15.25 -14.27 -37.77
C LEU A 206 16.23 -13.36 -38.52
N PRO A 207 16.71 -13.78 -39.70
CA PRO A 207 17.67 -13.01 -40.49
C PRO A 207 17.11 -11.65 -40.93
N GLY A 208 15.79 -11.42 -40.83
CA GLY A 208 15.17 -10.14 -41.10
C GLY A 208 15.03 -9.84 -42.59
N GLU A 209 14.81 -10.89 -43.37
CA GLU A 209 14.56 -10.84 -44.81
C GLU A 209 13.14 -11.34 -45.11
N GLY A 210 12.62 -11.01 -46.30
CA GLY A 210 11.28 -11.42 -46.73
C GLY A 210 10.20 -11.09 -45.68
N ASP A 211 9.39 -12.09 -45.35
CA ASP A 211 8.27 -11.98 -44.42
C ASP A 211 8.74 -11.79 -42.95
N ASP A 212 9.99 -12.15 -42.63
CA ASP A 212 10.55 -12.03 -41.28
C ASP A 212 11.21 -10.68 -41.01
N ARG A 213 11.20 -9.75 -41.97
CA ARG A 213 11.86 -8.44 -41.86
C ARG A 213 11.54 -7.71 -40.56
N VAL A 214 10.26 -7.61 -40.20
CA VAL A 214 9.81 -6.89 -39.00
C VAL A 214 10.20 -7.65 -37.74
N ALA A 215 10.02 -8.98 -37.72
CA ALA A 215 10.36 -9.82 -36.58
C ALA A 215 11.86 -9.80 -36.29
N GLY A 216 12.72 -9.91 -37.31
CA GLY A 216 14.17 -9.83 -37.18
C GLY A 216 14.66 -8.45 -36.73
N ALA A 217 14.00 -7.36 -37.15
CA ALA A 217 14.29 -6.03 -36.63
C ALA A 217 13.97 -5.90 -35.12
N LEU A 218 12.84 -6.47 -34.67
CA LEU A 218 12.48 -6.49 -33.26
C LEU A 218 13.43 -7.35 -32.43
N ALA A 219 13.82 -8.53 -32.93
CA ALA A 219 14.78 -9.40 -32.24
C ALA A 219 16.13 -8.70 -32.01
N ARG A 220 16.66 -8.00 -33.02
CA ARG A 220 17.90 -7.21 -32.89
C ARG A 220 17.75 -6.06 -31.91
N ARG A 221 16.61 -5.37 -31.93
CA ARG A 221 16.32 -4.29 -30.97
C ARG A 221 16.29 -4.82 -29.54
N ASP A 222 15.58 -5.92 -29.32
CA ASP A 222 15.41 -6.48 -27.99
C ASP A 222 16.74 -7.01 -27.44
N LEU A 223 17.59 -7.64 -28.27
CA LEU A 223 18.97 -7.98 -27.90
C LEU A 223 19.78 -6.74 -27.50
N ALA A 224 19.80 -5.70 -28.34
CA ALA A 224 20.53 -4.47 -28.05
C ALA A 224 20.05 -3.79 -26.75
N VAL A 225 18.74 -3.80 -26.48
CA VAL A 225 18.16 -3.29 -25.24
C VAL A 225 18.63 -4.12 -24.04
N LEU A 226 18.64 -5.45 -24.13
CA LEU A 226 19.13 -6.32 -23.07
C LEU A 226 20.62 -6.11 -22.79
N GLU A 227 21.45 -6.00 -23.84
CA GLU A 227 22.88 -5.72 -23.71
C GLU A 227 23.14 -4.38 -23.01
N VAL A 228 22.42 -3.32 -23.39
CA VAL A 228 22.55 -2.00 -22.76
C VAL A 228 22.10 -2.03 -21.30
N LEU A 229 20.94 -2.64 -21.01
CA LEU A 229 20.42 -2.74 -19.64
C LEU A 229 21.38 -3.49 -18.71
N TYR A 230 21.88 -4.65 -19.13
CA TYR A 230 22.74 -5.49 -18.30
C TYR A 230 24.22 -5.11 -18.36
N GLY A 231 24.71 -4.56 -19.47
CA GLY A 231 26.09 -4.14 -19.66
C GLY A 231 26.44 -2.82 -18.99
N ALA A 232 25.52 -1.84 -19.02
CA ALA A 232 25.72 -0.54 -18.38
C ALA A 232 25.00 -0.40 -17.03
N GLY A 233 24.19 -1.39 -16.63
CA GLY A 233 23.44 -1.36 -15.36
C GLY A 233 22.36 -0.27 -15.32
N LEU A 234 21.80 0.07 -16.49
CA LEU A 234 20.78 1.12 -16.61
C LEU A 234 19.43 0.62 -16.09
N ARG A 235 18.64 1.55 -15.55
CA ARG A 235 17.21 1.29 -15.32
C ARG A 235 16.46 1.29 -16.65
N VAL A 236 15.35 0.55 -16.71
CA VAL A 236 14.44 0.56 -17.87
C VAL A 236 14.00 1.99 -18.23
N SER A 237 13.73 2.83 -17.23
CA SER A 237 13.36 4.23 -17.46
C SER A 237 14.47 5.10 -18.06
N GLU A 238 15.74 4.71 -17.88
CA GLU A 238 16.89 5.40 -18.44
C GLU A 238 17.18 4.88 -19.87
N CYS A 239 16.92 3.60 -20.14
CA CYS A 239 17.04 3.03 -21.49
C CYS A 239 15.93 3.50 -22.44
N CYS A 240 14.73 3.80 -21.92
CA CYS A 240 13.59 4.26 -22.71
C CYS A 240 13.42 5.79 -22.73
N GLY A 241 14.31 6.53 -22.05
CA GLY A 241 14.15 7.94 -21.69
C GLY A 241 14.97 8.90 -22.51
#